data_AF-A0A7V1E7U5-F1
#
_entry.id   AF-A0A7V1E7U5-F1
#
_cell.length_a   1.000
_cell.length_b   1.000
_cell.length_c   1.000
_cell.angle_alpha   90.00
_cell.angle_beta   90.00
_cell.angle_gamma   90.00
#
_symmetry.space_group_name_H-M   'P 1'
#
loop_
_entity.id
_entity.type
_entity.pdbx_description
1 polymer ?
#
loop_
_entity_poly.entity_id
_entity_poly.type
_entity_poly.pdbx_seq_one_letter_code
_entity_poly.pdbx_strand_id
1 'polypeptide(L)'
;MIRTRLTKNHKSRLRPLLRGVKVVYTDLDNTLLGPGGSIFAAPDQSFSIKPAASLMKLLESGVDVVIVSGRNVNQLREISRLLGLRNYISELGCLVSYSGTHEIVRNYDFPVPAGKTLHEAISASGAPAFLLKNFGDRLEYHKNLL
;
A
#
# COMPACT_ATOMS: atom_id res chain seq x y z
N MET A 1 -1.98 -0.87 24.64
CA MET A 1 -2.04 -0.72 23.16
C MET A 1 -3.32 0.02 22.80
N ILE A 2 -3.24 1.28 22.38
CA ILE A 2 -4.42 2.13 22.16
C ILE A 2 -5.13 1.66 20.89
N ARG A 3 -6.20 0.87 21.03
CA ARG A 3 -7.19 0.68 19.96
C ARG A 3 -7.92 2.01 19.81
N THR A 4 -7.47 2.89 18.91
CA THR A 4 -8.20 4.11 18.54
C THR A 4 -9.43 3.71 17.71
N ARG A 5 -10.43 3.11 18.38
CA ARG A 5 -11.78 3.05 17.81
C ARG A 5 -12.21 4.50 17.64
N LEU A 6 -12.60 4.89 16.42
CA LEU A 6 -13.31 6.14 16.19
C LEU A 6 -14.46 6.20 17.20
N THR A 7 -14.33 7.08 18.19
CA THR A 7 -15.36 7.31 19.19
C THR A 7 -16.60 7.85 18.49
N LYS A 8 -17.78 7.76 19.13
CA LYS A 8 -19.01 8.37 18.57
C LYS A 8 -18.79 9.85 18.20
N ASN A 9 -17.97 10.57 18.98
CA ASN A 9 -17.60 11.96 18.73
C ASN A 9 -16.81 12.19 17.44
N HIS A 10 -15.99 11.24 16.99
CA HIS A 10 -15.29 11.38 15.71
C HIS A 10 -16.22 11.12 14.53
N LYS A 11 -17.16 10.15 14.65
CA LYS A 11 -18.09 9.85 13.56
C LYS A 11 -19.02 11.02 13.23
N SER A 12 -19.57 11.70 14.23
CA SER A 12 -20.45 12.86 13.99
C SER A 12 -19.69 14.01 13.33
N ARG A 13 -18.45 14.27 13.75
CA ARG A 13 -17.58 15.31 13.18
C ARG A 13 -17.07 14.99 11.76
N LEU A 14 -16.77 13.72 11.49
CA LEU A 14 -16.24 13.29 10.19
C LEU A 14 -17.34 13.15 9.12
N ARG A 15 -18.57 12.79 9.49
CA ARG A 15 -19.69 12.63 8.55
C ARG A 15 -19.84 13.77 7.53
N PRO A 16 -19.88 15.05 7.91
CA PRO A 16 -19.95 16.14 6.93
C PRO A 16 -18.68 16.25 6.08
N LEU A 17 -17.50 16.00 6.64
CA LEU A 17 -16.22 16.04 5.92
C LEU A 17 -16.06 14.89 4.91
N LEU A 18 -16.73 13.77 5.18
CA LEU A 18 -16.73 12.61 4.29
C LEU A 18 -17.76 12.75 3.15
N ARG A 19 -18.67 13.75 3.21
CA ARG A 19 -19.57 14.04 2.08
C ARG A 19 -18.74 14.59 0.93
N GLY A 20 -18.61 13.80 -0.12
CA GLY A 20 -17.87 14.18 -1.32
C GLY A 20 -16.48 13.55 -1.44
N VAL A 21 -16.09 12.65 -0.52
CA VAL A 21 -14.90 11.81 -0.72
C VAL A 21 -15.05 11.06 -2.04
N LYS A 22 -14.03 11.19 -2.90
CA LYS A 22 -13.95 10.51 -4.20
C LYS A 22 -12.92 9.40 -4.24
N VAL A 23 -11.92 9.48 -3.35
CA VAL A 23 -10.80 8.57 -3.32
C VAL A 23 -10.45 8.21 -1.89
N VAL A 24 -10.12 6.94 -1.64
CA VAL A 24 -9.55 6.44 -0.39
C VAL A 24 -8.21 5.80 -0.71
N TYR A 25 -7.15 6.32 -0.10
CA TYR A 25 -5.84 5.69 -0.11
C TYR A 25 -5.72 4.82 1.13
N THR A 26 -5.28 3.58 0.95
CA THR A 26 -5.06 2.66 2.05
C THR A 26 -3.73 1.94 1.88
N ASP A 27 -2.97 1.85 2.97
CA ASP A 27 -1.93 0.84 3.07
C ASP A 27 -2.55 -0.57 3.05
N LEU A 28 -1.73 -1.57 2.74
CA LEU A 28 -2.18 -2.93 2.49
C LEU A 28 -1.93 -3.85 3.69
N ASP A 29 -0.69 -4.23 3.96
CA ASP A 29 -0.33 -5.25 4.93
C ASP A 29 -0.47 -4.73 6.37
N ASN A 30 -1.23 -5.45 7.21
CA ASN A 30 -1.61 -5.04 8.56
C ASN A 30 -2.43 -3.74 8.64
N THR A 31 -2.90 -3.23 7.49
CA THR A 31 -3.83 -2.10 7.40
C THR A 31 -5.17 -2.52 6.82
N LEU A 32 -5.20 -2.90 5.53
CA LEU A 32 -6.39 -3.45 4.87
C LEU A 32 -6.47 -4.97 5.03
N LEU A 33 -5.33 -5.65 4.87
CA LEU A 33 -5.19 -7.09 4.97
C LEU A 33 -4.67 -7.46 6.36
N GLY A 34 -5.27 -8.48 6.97
CA GLY A 34 -4.78 -9.06 8.21
C GLY A 34 -3.65 -10.07 7.99
N PRO A 35 -3.34 -10.87 9.02
CA PRO A 35 -2.32 -11.92 8.95
C PRO A 35 -2.46 -12.82 7.73
N GLY A 36 -1.34 -13.15 7.09
CA GLY A 36 -1.30 -13.97 5.88
C GLY A 36 -1.77 -13.26 4.61
N GLY A 37 -1.97 -11.94 4.63
CA GLY A 37 -2.45 -11.18 3.47
C GLY A 37 -3.94 -11.41 3.19
N SER A 38 -4.73 -11.76 4.21
CA SER A 38 -6.16 -12.06 4.05
C SER A 38 -7.03 -10.87 4.45
N ILE A 39 -7.97 -10.49 3.56
CA ILE A 39 -9.00 -9.48 3.86
C ILE A 39 -10.00 -9.95 4.92
N PHE A 40 -10.04 -11.25 5.21
CA PHE A 40 -10.91 -11.85 6.20
C PHE A 40 -10.22 -12.11 7.54
N ALA A 41 -8.89 -12.04 7.60
CA ALA A 41 -8.17 -12.28 8.84
C ALA A 41 -8.19 -11.04 9.75
N ALA A 42 -8.54 -11.24 11.01
CA ALA A 42 -8.42 -10.23 12.05
C ALA A 42 -7.06 -10.37 12.78
N PRO A 43 -6.57 -9.31 13.45
CA PRO A 43 -5.28 -9.35 14.15
C PRO A 43 -5.20 -10.39 15.28
N ASP A 44 -6.34 -10.80 15.85
CA ASP A 44 -6.44 -11.81 16.90
C ASP A 44 -6.59 -13.24 16.34
N GLN A 45 -6.22 -13.48 15.08
CA GLN A 45 -6.35 -14.75 14.35
C GLN A 45 -7.79 -15.21 14.12
N SER A 46 -8.80 -14.42 14.50
CA SER A 46 -10.20 -14.67 14.14
C SER A 46 -10.52 -14.24 12.71
N PHE A 47 -11.70 -14.62 12.21
CA PHE A 47 -12.21 -14.14 10.92
C PHE A 47 -13.15 -12.95 11.08
N SER A 48 -13.10 -12.01 10.13
CA SER A 48 -14.00 -10.86 10.06
C SER A 48 -14.36 -10.49 8.63
N ILE A 49 -15.67 -10.33 8.38
CA ILE A 49 -16.17 -9.82 7.09
C ILE A 49 -16.09 -8.30 6.97
N LYS A 50 -15.79 -7.58 8.07
CA LYS A 50 -15.91 -6.11 8.13
C LYS A 50 -15.08 -5.36 7.08
N PRO A 51 -13.80 -5.71 6.83
CA PRO A 51 -13.00 -5.04 5.80
C PRO A 51 -13.60 -5.24 4.41
N ALA A 52 -13.91 -6.49 4.04
CA ALA A 52 -14.54 -6.83 2.75
C ALA A 52 -15.89 -6.12 2.55
N ALA A 53 -16.76 -6.13 3.57
CA ALA A 53 -18.05 -5.45 3.51
C ALA A 53 -17.92 -3.91 3.42
N SER A 54 -16.87 -3.33 4.01
CA SER A 54 -16.60 -1.88 3.91
C SER A 54 -16.06 -1.52 2.53
N LEU A 55 -15.16 -2.35 1.98
CA LEU A 55 -14.63 -2.21 0.63
C LEU A 55 -15.75 -2.29 -0.40
N MET A 56 -16.63 -3.28 -0.30
CA MET A 56 -17.80 -3.43 -1.19
C MET A 56 -18.64 -2.16 -1.23
N LYS A 57 -18.95 -1.55 -0.07
CA LYS A 57 -19.72 -0.31 0.00
C LYS A 57 -19.02 0.89 -0.66
N LEU A 58 -17.69 0.98 -0.54
CA LEU A 58 -16.91 2.02 -1.21
C LEU A 58 -17.01 1.86 -2.73
N LEU A 59 -16.81 0.64 -3.23
CA LEU A 59 -16.90 0.32 -4.65
C LEU A 59 -18.30 0.60 -5.21
N GLU A 60 -19.36 0.17 -4.52
CA GLU A 60 -20.76 0.44 -4.90
C GLU A 60 -21.07 1.94 -4.95
N SER A 61 -20.45 2.73 -4.06
CA SER A 61 -20.62 4.19 -4.03
C SER A 61 -19.80 4.94 -5.09
N GLY A 62 -19.00 4.22 -5.90
CA GLY A 62 -18.11 4.81 -6.90
C GLY A 62 -16.92 5.56 -6.30
N VAL A 63 -16.58 5.30 -5.03
CA VAL A 63 -15.36 5.81 -4.41
C VAL A 63 -14.19 4.98 -4.90
N ASP A 64 -13.19 5.65 -5.44
CA ASP A 64 -11.98 4.99 -5.93
C ASP A 64 -11.10 4.58 -4.74
N VAL A 65 -10.80 3.29 -4.62
CA VAL A 65 -9.93 2.77 -3.56
C VAL A 65 -8.57 2.46 -4.16
N VAL A 66 -7.55 3.17 -3.68
CA VAL A 66 -6.16 3.06 -4.14
C VAL A 66 -5.34 2.38 -3.06
N ILE A 67 -4.85 1.17 -3.34
CA ILE A 67 -3.90 0.51 -2.43
C ILE A 67 -2.50 1.09 -2.64
N VAL A 68 -1.81 1.35 -1.53
CA VAL A 68 -0.45 1.88 -1.49
C VAL A 68 0.40 0.88 -0.72
N SER A 69 1.53 0.42 -1.27
CA SER A 69 2.34 -0.60 -0.60
C SER A 69 3.80 -0.57 -1.04
N GLY A 70 4.68 -1.13 -0.21
CA GLY A 70 6.07 -1.44 -0.57
C GLY A 70 6.23 -2.66 -1.48
N ARG A 71 5.18 -3.45 -1.67
CA ARG A 71 5.16 -4.58 -2.62
C ARG A 71 5.40 -4.11 -4.06
N ASN A 72 5.91 -5.02 -4.88
CA ASN A 72 6.21 -4.72 -6.28
C ASN A 72 4.94 -4.56 -7.13
N VAL A 73 5.11 -3.98 -8.32
CA VAL A 73 4.01 -3.65 -9.24
C VAL A 73 3.16 -4.86 -9.64
N ASN A 74 3.77 -6.04 -9.84
CA ASN A 74 3.06 -7.24 -10.26
C ASN A 74 2.21 -7.82 -9.13
N GLN A 75 2.73 -7.84 -7.90
CA GLN A 75 1.98 -8.25 -6.71
C GLN A 75 0.75 -7.36 -6.49
N LEU A 76 0.93 -6.03 -6.56
CA LEU A 76 -0.17 -5.09 -6.38
C LEU A 76 -1.19 -5.14 -7.50
N ARG A 77 -0.78 -5.44 -8.73
CA ARG A 77 -1.71 -5.69 -9.83
C ARG A 77 -2.63 -6.87 -9.51
N GLU A 78 -2.08 -8.01 -9.11
CA GLU A 78 -2.89 -9.19 -8.80
C GLU A 78 -3.80 -8.95 -7.60
N ILE A 79 -3.30 -8.30 -6.55
CA ILE A 79 -4.12 -7.97 -5.37
C ILE A 79 -5.24 -6.99 -5.75
N SER A 80 -4.94 -5.96 -6.56
CA SER A 80 -5.95 -5.02 -7.06
C SER A 80 -7.04 -5.75 -7.85
N ARG A 81 -6.64 -6.67 -8.75
CA ARG A 81 -7.56 -7.50 -9.54
C ARG A 81 -8.46 -8.35 -8.65
N LEU A 82 -7.91 -9.00 -7.62
CA LEU A 82 -8.67 -9.81 -6.66
C LEU A 82 -9.65 -8.97 -5.83
N LEU A 83 -9.29 -7.73 -5.51
CA LEU A 83 -10.10 -6.82 -4.70
C LEU A 83 -11.06 -5.93 -5.53
N GLY A 84 -11.05 -6.04 -6.86
CA GLY A 84 -11.88 -5.21 -7.75
C GLY A 84 -11.42 -3.75 -7.86
N LEU A 85 -10.16 -3.47 -7.56
CA LEU A 85 -9.56 -2.14 -7.60
C LEU A 85 -8.94 -1.85 -8.97
N ARG A 86 -8.92 -0.56 -9.35
CA ARG A 86 -8.38 -0.12 -10.65
C ARG A 86 -7.04 0.58 -10.56
N ASN A 87 -6.73 1.16 -9.41
CA ASN A 87 -5.61 2.07 -9.20
C ASN A 87 -4.78 1.60 -8.01
N TYR A 88 -3.46 1.66 -8.12
CA TYR A 88 -2.55 1.28 -7.04
C TYR A 88 -1.21 2.01 -7.15
N ILE A 89 -0.53 2.13 -6.00
CA ILE A 89 0.78 2.74 -5.88
C ILE A 89 1.73 1.69 -5.27
N SER A 90 2.73 1.26 -6.05
CA SER A 90 3.67 0.21 -5.66
C SER A 90 5.06 0.75 -5.35
N GLU A 91 5.91 -0.11 -4.78
CA GLU A 91 7.31 0.20 -4.48
C GLU A 91 7.47 1.47 -3.64
N LEU A 92 6.67 1.59 -2.58
CA LEU A 92 6.70 2.71 -1.63
C LEU A 92 6.46 4.08 -2.29
N GLY A 93 5.69 4.13 -3.39
CA GLY A 93 5.39 5.39 -4.08
C GLY A 93 6.16 5.61 -5.36
N CYS A 94 7.11 4.75 -5.71
CA CYS A 94 7.94 4.93 -6.91
C CYS A 94 7.15 4.73 -8.21
N LEU A 95 6.09 3.93 -8.18
CA LEU A 95 5.30 3.59 -9.36
C LEU A 95 3.82 3.80 -9.07
N VAL A 96 3.14 4.55 -9.94
CA VAL A 96 1.70 4.81 -9.84
C VAL A 96 0.99 4.22 -11.05
N SER A 97 0.01 3.36 -10.82
CA SER A 97 -0.80 2.73 -11.87
C SER A 97 -2.23 3.27 -11.85
N TYR A 98 -2.70 3.67 -13.04
CA TYR A 98 -4.03 4.25 -13.22
C TYR A 98 -4.92 3.42 -14.17
N SER A 99 -6.23 3.58 -14.00
CA SER A 99 -7.32 3.20 -14.92
C SER A 99 -7.42 1.71 -15.25
N GLY A 100 -6.89 0.81 -14.42
CA GLY A 100 -6.80 -0.62 -14.76
C GLY A 100 -5.96 -0.90 -16.01
N THR A 101 -5.37 0.14 -16.60
CA THR A 101 -4.45 0.07 -17.73
C THR A 101 -3.06 -0.22 -17.20
N HIS A 102 -2.24 -0.88 -18.01
CA HIS A 102 -0.82 -1.13 -17.71
C HIS A 102 0.02 0.16 -17.68
N GLU A 103 -0.60 1.34 -17.72
CA GLU A 103 0.12 2.60 -17.64
C GLU A 103 0.68 2.76 -16.22
N ILE A 104 2.01 2.75 -16.15
CA ILE A 104 2.78 2.92 -14.93
C ILE A 104 3.55 4.23 -15.06
N VAL A 105 3.18 5.20 -14.23
CA VAL A 105 3.89 6.46 -14.10
C VAL A 105 5.02 6.29 -13.08
N ARG A 106 6.24 6.62 -13.49
CA ARG A 106 7.38 6.73 -12.58
C ARG A 106 7.22 8.00 -11.74
N ASN A 107 7.22 7.83 -10.44
CA ASN A 107 7.04 8.91 -9.48
C ASN A 107 8.29 9.04 -8.59
N TYR A 108 9.42 9.30 -9.25
CA TYR A 108 10.70 9.61 -8.63
C TYR A 108 11.52 10.46 -9.61
N ASP A 109 12.40 11.29 -9.06
CA ASP A 109 13.36 12.11 -9.79
C ASP A 109 14.81 11.61 -9.59
N PHE A 110 14.97 10.44 -8.98
CA PHE A 110 16.29 9.84 -8.75
C PHE A 110 17.00 9.52 -10.08
N PRO A 111 18.27 9.95 -10.27
CA PRO A 111 19.00 9.67 -11.50
C PRO A 111 19.23 8.16 -11.71
N VAL A 112 18.71 7.62 -12.81
CA VAL A 112 18.90 6.22 -13.21
C VAL A 112 19.70 6.17 -14.51
N PRO A 113 20.96 5.65 -14.50
CA PRO A 113 21.75 5.49 -15.71
C PRO A 113 21.04 4.62 -16.76
N ALA A 114 21.32 4.86 -18.04
CA ALA A 114 20.76 4.07 -19.13
C ALA A 114 21.08 2.57 -18.94
N GLY A 115 20.06 1.72 -19.10
CA GLY A 115 20.18 0.27 -18.91
C GLY A 115 20.26 -0.20 -17.46
N LYS A 116 20.13 0.70 -16.47
CA LYS A 116 20.07 0.35 -15.05
C LYS A 116 18.66 0.41 -14.50
N THR A 117 18.40 -0.40 -13.49
CA THR A 117 17.20 -0.32 -12.66
C THR A 117 17.37 0.75 -11.59
N LEU A 118 16.25 1.25 -11.04
CA LEU A 118 16.27 2.17 -9.90
C LEU A 118 16.98 1.53 -8.68
N HIS A 119 16.76 0.24 -8.44
CA HIS A 119 17.44 -0.52 -7.38
C HIS A 119 18.97 -0.53 -7.56
N GLU A 120 19.47 -0.77 -8.77
CA GLU A 120 20.91 -0.71 -9.05
C GLU A 120 21.47 0.71 -8.85
N ALA A 121 20.75 1.74 -9.28
CA ALA A 121 21.16 3.13 -9.12
C ALA A 121 21.25 3.53 -7.64
N ILE A 122 20.23 3.17 -6.83
CA ILE A 122 20.24 3.37 -5.38
C ILE A 122 21.37 2.57 -4.72
N SER A 123 21.59 1.32 -5.14
CA SER A 123 22.68 0.49 -4.59
C SER A 123 24.05 1.10 -4.87
N ALA A 124 24.27 1.60 -6.10
CA ALA A 124 25.50 2.25 -6.52
C ALA A 124 25.75 3.60 -5.84
N SER A 125 24.70 4.28 -5.33
CA SER A 125 24.86 5.54 -4.60
C SER A 125 25.65 5.40 -3.29
N GLY A 126 25.83 4.17 -2.78
CA GLY A 126 26.48 3.89 -1.50
C GLY A 126 25.59 4.15 -0.28
N ALA A 127 24.39 4.73 -0.44
CA ALA A 127 23.48 4.99 0.67
C ALA A 127 23.06 3.71 1.43
N PRO A 128 22.66 2.60 0.76
CA PRO A 128 22.34 1.36 1.48
C PRO A 128 23.53 0.78 2.24
N ALA A 129 24.72 0.78 1.63
CA ALA A 129 25.94 0.29 2.26
C ALA A 129 26.32 1.14 3.48
N PHE A 130 26.17 2.47 3.38
CA PHE A 130 26.38 3.38 4.50
C PHE A 130 25.39 3.11 5.65
N LEU A 131 24.10 2.94 5.35
CA LEU A 131 23.09 2.67 6.38
C LEU A 131 23.35 1.33 7.09
N LEU A 132 23.62 0.27 6.33
CA LEU A 132 23.92 -1.05 6.91
C LEU A 132 25.22 -1.05 7.73
N LYS A 133 26.25 -0.30 7.30
CA LYS A 133 27.50 -0.17 8.06
C LYS A 133 27.28 0.50 9.42
N ASN A 134 26.44 1.54 9.49
CA ASN A 134 26.28 2.35 10.70
C ASN A 134 25.13 1.87 11.61
N PHE A 135 24.19 1.10 11.08
CA PHE A 135 22.98 0.66 11.79
C PHE A 135 22.67 -0.83 11.60
N GLY A 136 23.68 -1.66 11.32
CA GLY A 136 23.51 -3.09 11.03
C GLY A 136 22.98 -3.93 12.20
N ASP A 137 22.99 -3.38 13.42
CA ASP A 137 22.33 -3.94 14.59
C ASP A 137 20.79 -3.74 14.57
N ARG A 138 20.29 -2.83 13.73
CA ARG A 138 18.86 -2.46 13.61
C ARG A 138 18.29 -2.66 12.23
N LEU A 139 19.14 -2.73 11.22
CA LEU A 139 18.76 -2.86 9.82
C LEU A 139 19.35 -4.15 9.25
N GLU A 140 18.53 -4.86 8.48
CA GLU A 140 18.96 -5.98 7.67
C GLU A 140 18.64 -5.70 6.19
N TYR A 141 19.47 -6.25 5.31
CA TYR A 141 19.18 -6.18 3.88
C TYR A 141 18.10 -7.20 3.53
N HIS A 142 16.91 -6.74 3.17
CA HIS A 142 15.85 -7.60 2.72
C HIS A 142 16.14 -8.12 1.30
N LYS A 143 16.44 -9.42 1.20
CA LYS A 143 16.45 -10.13 -0.09
C LYS A 143 15.05 -10.71 -0.27
N ASN A 144 14.39 -10.40 -1.39
CA ASN A 144 13.22 -11.18 -1.82
C ASN A 144 13.72 -12.60 -2.11
N LEU A 145 13.65 -13.49 -1.11
CA LEU A 145 13.92 -14.91 -1.25
C LEU A 145 12.65 -15.58 -1.79
N LEU A 146 12.36 -15.36 -3.07
CA LEU A 146 11.47 -16.16 -3.90
C LEU A 146 11.97 -16.11 -5.34
#